data_AF-A0A848U3A7-F1
#
_entry.id   AF-A0A848U3A7-F1
#
_cell.length_a   1.000
_cell.length_b   1.000
_cell.length_c   1.000
_cell.angle_alpha   90.00
_cell.angle_beta   90.00
_cell.angle_gamma   90.00
#
_symmetry.space_group_name_H-M   'P 1'
#
loop_
_entity.id
_entity.type
_entity.pdbx_description
1 polymer ?
#
loop_
_entity_poly.entity_id
_entity_poly.type
_entity_poly.pdbx_seq_one_letter_code
_entity_poly.pdbx_strand_id
1 'polypeptide(L)'
;QFFTSGLNKDLVKKIRMVNVLAIHKFIGYLFISILLLHPFFIILPKFFDDGVTPSGAFVRLITTFSSTGVVLGLIAYTSLLSLMVTAFFRFKLHLKYRTWKRLHGYLTLLFVIASTWHVINIGRHSNTSFSLFYVLAVVIGVFYLLRTYLLKTSKGRSDKRNTLKIIK
;
A
#
# COMPACT_ATOMS: atom_id res chain seq x y z
N GLN A 1 2.38 -7.75 -3.15
CA GLN A 1 3.30 -8.47 -2.23
C GLN A 1 2.74 -9.80 -1.66
N PHE A 2 1.43 -10.06 -1.66
CA PHE A 2 0.79 -11.21 -0.97
C PHE A 2 1.22 -12.62 -1.41
N PHE A 3 1.66 -12.83 -2.65
CA PHE A 3 1.85 -14.19 -3.20
C PHE A 3 3.30 -14.71 -3.19
N THR A 4 4.30 -13.88 -2.87
CA THR A 4 5.67 -14.37 -2.58
C THR A 4 5.81 -15.09 -1.22
N SER A 5 4.69 -15.24 -0.51
CA SER A 5 4.56 -15.84 0.82
C SER A 5 4.56 -17.36 0.82
N GLY A 6 4.31 -18.00 -0.33
CA GLY A 6 4.08 -19.45 -0.35
C GLY A 6 2.84 -19.87 0.46
N LEU A 7 1.89 -18.95 0.68
CA LEU A 7 0.66 -19.19 1.46
C LEU A 7 -0.15 -20.39 0.95
N ASN A 8 -0.09 -20.64 -0.36
CA ASN A 8 -0.64 -21.85 -0.95
C ASN A 8 0.36 -22.40 -1.98
N LYS A 9 1.18 -23.38 -1.57
CA LYS A 9 2.23 -23.98 -2.40
C LYS A 9 1.66 -24.64 -3.65
N ASP A 10 0.42 -25.12 -3.59
CA ASP A 10 -0.23 -25.82 -4.70
C ASP A 10 -0.69 -24.85 -5.79
N LEU A 11 -1.24 -23.69 -5.41
CA LEU A 11 -1.54 -22.60 -6.34
C LEU A 11 -0.28 -21.98 -6.96
N VAL A 12 0.79 -21.83 -6.18
CA VAL A 12 2.08 -21.30 -6.66
C VAL A 12 2.81 -22.31 -7.57
N LYS A 13 2.60 -23.62 -7.40
CA LYS A 13 3.08 -24.64 -8.35
C LYS A 13 2.38 -24.54 -9.70
N LYS A 14 1.08 -24.21 -9.70
CA LYS A 14 0.26 -24.13 -10.92
C LYS A 14 0.40 -22.79 -11.66
N ILE A 15 0.65 -21.70 -10.92
CA ILE A 15 0.76 -20.34 -11.47
C ILE A 15 2.21 -19.86 -11.39
N ARG A 16 2.83 -19.60 -12.54
CA ARG A 16 4.21 -19.08 -12.59
C ARG A 16 4.31 -17.75 -11.83
N MET A 17 5.31 -17.63 -10.96
CA MET A 17 5.59 -16.42 -10.17
C MET A 17 5.77 -15.14 -11.01
N VAL A 18 6.18 -15.28 -12.28
CA VAL A 18 6.27 -14.16 -13.23
C VAL A 18 4.91 -13.52 -13.51
N ASN A 19 3.85 -14.31 -13.66
CA ASN A 19 2.50 -13.83 -13.94
C ASN A 19 1.93 -13.09 -12.72
N VAL A 20 2.16 -13.64 -11.54
CA VAL A 20 1.76 -13.02 -10.27
C VAL A 20 2.39 -11.64 -10.10
N LEU A 21 3.68 -11.51 -10.42
CA LEU A 21 4.37 -10.22 -10.34
C LEU A 21 3.88 -9.24 -11.41
N ALA A 22 3.56 -9.72 -12.61
CA ALA A 22 2.97 -8.91 -13.67
C ALA A 22 1.59 -8.37 -13.25
N ILE A 23 0.71 -9.23 -12.72
CA ILE A 23 -0.61 -8.84 -12.20
C ILE A 23 -0.47 -7.83 -11.05
N HIS A 24 0.45 -8.05 -10.11
CA HIS A 24 0.67 -7.10 -9.01
C HIS A 24 1.11 -5.72 -9.50
N LYS A 25 1.99 -5.66 -10.51
CA LYS A 25 2.39 -4.39 -11.13
C LYS A 25 1.22 -3.72 -11.84
N PHE A 26 0.45 -4.47 -12.62
CA PHE A 26 -0.72 -3.96 -13.33
C PHE A 26 -1.76 -3.37 -12.37
N ILE A 27 -2.16 -4.15 -11.37
CA ILE A 27 -3.08 -3.71 -10.32
C ILE A 27 -2.50 -2.51 -9.57
N GLY A 28 -1.22 -2.55 -9.21
CA GLY A 28 -0.55 -1.45 -8.50
C GLY A 28 -0.59 -0.14 -9.29
N TYR A 29 -0.26 -0.16 -10.58
CA TYR A 29 -0.32 1.03 -11.42
C TYR A 29 -1.75 1.53 -11.60
N LEU A 30 -2.72 0.63 -11.83
CA LEU A 30 -4.13 1.01 -11.95
C LEU A 30 -4.64 1.73 -10.69
N PHE A 31 -4.43 1.14 -9.51
CA PHE A 31 -4.87 1.73 -8.24
C PHE A 31 -4.14 3.04 -7.93
N ILE A 32 -2.83 3.13 -8.16
CA ILE A 32 -2.08 4.37 -7.95
C ILE A 32 -2.64 5.48 -8.85
N SER A 33 -2.92 5.21 -10.13
CA SER A 33 -3.49 6.20 -11.04
C SER A 33 -4.83 6.72 -10.55
N ILE A 34 -5.75 5.82 -10.16
CA ILE A 34 -7.08 6.22 -9.64
C ILE A 34 -6.95 7.03 -8.35
N LEU A 35 -6.10 6.58 -7.42
CA LEU A 35 -5.92 7.24 -6.12
C LEU A 35 -5.16 8.57 -6.22
N LEU A 36 -4.29 8.75 -7.21
CA LEU A 36 -3.67 10.05 -7.47
C LEU A 36 -4.69 11.07 -7.99
N LEU A 37 -5.64 10.61 -8.82
CA LEU A 37 -6.74 11.43 -9.34
C LEU A 37 -7.86 11.63 -8.32
N HIS A 38 -7.85 10.92 -7.19
CA HIS A 38 -8.90 11.02 -6.17
C HIS A 38 -9.20 12.45 -5.68
N PRO A 39 -8.22 13.30 -5.33
CA PRO A 39 -8.49 14.69 -4.96
C PRO A 39 -9.14 15.49 -6.09
N PHE A 40 -8.79 15.18 -7.34
CA PHE A 40 -9.39 15.82 -8.51
C PHE A 40 -10.88 15.44 -8.64
N PHE A 41 -11.23 14.17 -8.41
CA PHE A 41 -12.63 13.73 -8.40
C PHE A 41 -13.46 14.36 -7.27
N ILE A 42 -12.83 14.74 -6.15
CA ILE A 42 -13.52 15.48 -5.07
C ILE A 42 -13.77 16.94 -5.46
N ILE A 43 -12.85 17.56 -6.20
CA ILE A 43 -12.96 18.96 -6.60
C ILE A 43 -13.87 19.12 -7.83
N LEU A 44 -13.93 18.11 -8.72
CA LEU A 44 -14.72 18.12 -9.96
C LEU A 44 -16.17 18.59 -9.78
N PRO A 45 -16.96 18.06 -8.82
CA PRO A 45 -18.32 18.54 -8.58
C PRO A 45 -18.38 20.03 -8.20
N LYS A 46 -17.34 20.55 -7.54
CA LYS A 46 -17.29 21.97 -7.13
C LYS A 46 -17.05 22.93 -8.30
N PHE A 47 -16.64 22.45 -9.47
CA PHE A 47 -16.57 23.28 -10.68
C PHE A 47 -17.97 23.69 -11.16
N PHE A 48 -19.02 22.97 -10.74
CA PHE A 48 -20.41 23.24 -11.09
C PHE A 48 -21.16 24.02 -9.99
N ASP A 49 -20.53 24.24 -8.83
CA ASP A 49 -21.05 25.11 -7.76
C ASP A 49 -20.40 26.50 -7.91
N ASP A 50 -21.18 27.52 -8.27
CA ASP A 50 -20.73 28.90 -8.60
C ASP A 50 -20.03 29.68 -7.46
N GLY A 51 -19.72 29.04 -6.32
CA GLY A 51 -19.27 29.70 -5.09
C GLY A 51 -17.76 29.77 -4.87
N VAL A 52 -16.93 29.03 -5.60
CA VAL A 52 -15.47 29.01 -5.36
C VAL A 52 -14.68 28.67 -6.62
N THR A 53 -13.62 29.44 -6.90
CA THR A 53 -12.72 29.09 -7.99
C THR A 53 -12.07 27.71 -7.72
N PRO A 54 -12.01 26.81 -8.70
CA PRO A 54 -11.50 25.45 -8.50
C PRO A 54 -10.04 25.39 -8.04
N SER A 55 -9.23 26.37 -8.49
CA SER A 55 -7.86 26.56 -8.02
C SER A 55 -7.80 26.93 -6.54
N GLY A 56 -8.69 27.81 -6.07
CA GLY A 56 -8.83 28.15 -4.66
C GLY A 56 -9.26 26.97 -3.80
N ALA A 57 -10.17 26.13 -4.31
CA ALA A 57 -10.58 24.90 -3.64
C ALA A 57 -9.43 23.88 -3.51
N PHE A 58 -8.59 23.75 -4.54
CA PHE A 58 -7.40 22.89 -4.51
C PHE A 58 -6.36 23.40 -3.50
N VAL A 59 -6.02 24.70 -3.55
CA VAL A 59 -5.07 25.29 -2.59
C VAL A 59 -5.58 25.11 -1.17
N ARG A 60 -6.86 25.39 -0.92
CA ARG A 60 -7.48 25.18 0.39
C ARG A 60 -7.38 23.71 0.82
N LEU A 61 -7.59 22.75 -0.08
CA LEU A 61 -7.49 21.32 0.24
C LEU A 61 -6.08 20.89 0.69
N ILE A 62 -5.02 21.50 0.14
CA ILE A 62 -3.63 21.16 0.50
C ILE A 62 -3.05 22.00 1.65
N THR A 63 -3.60 23.19 1.93
CA THR A 63 -3.11 24.08 2.99
C THR A 63 -3.96 24.08 4.26
N THR A 64 -5.18 23.55 4.20
CA THR A 64 -6.12 23.55 5.32
C THR A 64 -5.98 22.29 6.16
N PHE A 65 -5.26 22.38 7.27
CA PHE A 65 -5.11 21.29 8.24
C PHE A 65 -6.22 21.29 9.32
N SER A 66 -7.45 21.65 8.94
CA SER A 66 -8.54 21.88 9.89
C SER A 66 -9.09 20.63 10.55
N SER A 67 -8.81 19.43 10.04
CA SER A 67 -9.26 18.19 10.65
C SER A 67 -8.22 17.08 10.52
N THR A 68 -8.18 16.22 11.54
CA THR A 68 -7.27 15.08 11.60
C THR A 68 -7.38 14.19 10.37
N GLY A 69 -8.58 14.03 9.82
CA GLY A 69 -8.79 13.25 8.59
C GLY A 69 -8.10 13.85 7.37
N VAL A 70 -8.05 15.18 7.21
CA VAL A 70 -7.33 15.82 6.09
C VAL A 70 -5.83 15.58 6.23
N VAL A 71 -5.28 15.72 7.43
CA VAL A 71 -3.86 15.45 7.72
C VAL A 71 -3.50 14.00 7.37
N LEU A 72 -4.32 13.04 7.82
CA LEU A 72 -4.13 11.63 7.50
C LEU A 72 -4.23 11.34 6.01
N GLY A 73 -5.12 12.03 5.30
CA GLY A 73 -5.23 11.98 3.85
C GLY A 73 -3.96 12.44 3.15
N LEU A 74 -3.36 13.55 3.59
CA LEU A 74 -2.08 14.05 3.07
C LEU A 74 -0.91 13.10 3.36
N ILE A 75 -0.86 12.51 4.56
CA ILE A 75 0.14 11.49 4.91
C ILE A 75 -0.02 10.25 4.03
N ALA A 76 -1.25 9.79 3.80
CA ALA A 76 -1.53 8.69 2.90
C ALA A 76 -1.12 9.03 1.45
N TYR A 77 -1.47 10.23 0.97
CA TYR A 77 -1.17 10.67 -0.38
C TYR A 77 0.34 10.77 -0.65
N THR A 78 1.10 11.35 0.29
CA THR A 78 2.57 11.42 0.20
C THR A 78 3.22 10.04 0.27
N SER A 79 2.69 9.13 1.10
CA SER A 79 3.12 7.74 1.15
C SER A 79 2.87 7.00 -0.17
N LEU A 80 1.71 7.22 -0.79
CA LEU A 80 1.35 6.68 -2.10
C LEU A 80 2.29 7.20 -3.21
N LEU A 81 2.58 8.50 -3.22
CA LEU A 81 3.51 9.09 -4.17
C LEU A 81 4.92 8.50 -4.01
N SER A 82 5.38 8.33 -2.77
CA SER A 82 6.64 7.67 -2.44
C SER A 82 6.66 6.21 -2.89
N LEU A 83 5.56 5.47 -2.75
CA LEU A 83 5.42 4.10 -3.26
C LEU A 83 5.56 4.06 -4.78
N MET A 84 4.92 4.98 -5.49
CA MET A 84 5.01 5.08 -6.95
C MET A 84 6.45 5.35 -7.40
N VAL A 85 7.10 6.38 -6.83
CA VAL A 85 8.47 6.76 -7.17
C VAL A 85 9.44 5.62 -6.89
N THR A 86 9.36 5.01 -5.70
CA THR A 86 10.24 3.89 -5.33
C THR A 86 10.00 2.63 -6.16
N ALA A 87 8.78 2.39 -6.64
CA ALA A 87 8.46 1.26 -7.51
C ALA A 87 8.93 1.49 -8.95
N PHE A 88 8.68 2.69 -9.50
CA PHE A 88 9.01 3.05 -10.88
C PHE A 88 10.52 3.20 -11.07
N PHE A 89 11.19 3.94 -10.19
CA PHE A 89 12.63 4.17 -10.25
C PHE A 89 13.46 3.10 -9.57
N ARG A 90 12.90 1.91 -9.31
CA ARG A 90 13.59 0.81 -8.62
C ARG A 90 14.99 0.53 -9.18
N PHE A 91 15.15 0.57 -10.50
CA PHE A 91 16.44 0.29 -11.16
C PHE A 91 17.41 1.48 -11.13
N LYS A 92 16.90 2.71 -11.06
CA LYS A 92 17.73 3.93 -10.96
C LYS A 92 18.15 4.26 -9.53
N LEU A 93 17.43 3.76 -8.53
CA LEU A 93 17.68 4.07 -7.12
C LEU A 93 18.93 3.40 -6.52
N HIS A 94 19.63 2.53 -7.25
CA HIS A 94 20.80 1.75 -6.78
C HIS A 94 20.63 1.07 -5.40
N LEU A 95 19.38 0.87 -4.95
CA LEU A 95 19.09 0.27 -3.65
C LEU A 95 19.18 -1.26 -3.74
N LYS A 96 19.83 -1.88 -2.75
CA LYS A 96 19.79 -3.33 -2.57
C LYS A 96 18.33 -3.78 -2.49
N TYR A 97 18.00 -4.88 -3.19
CA TYR A 97 16.63 -5.40 -3.24
C TYR A 97 15.99 -5.59 -1.86
N ARG A 98 16.77 -6.02 -0.87
CA ARG A 98 16.31 -6.20 0.52
C ARG A 98 15.88 -4.89 1.17
N THR A 99 16.62 -3.80 0.94
CA THR A 99 16.32 -2.47 1.46
C THR A 99 15.09 -1.90 0.78
N TRP A 100 15.06 -1.93 -0.56
CA TRP A 100 13.90 -1.50 -1.34
C TRP A 100 12.62 -2.23 -0.91
N LYS A 101 12.70 -3.56 -0.73
CA LYS A 101 11.55 -4.37 -0.29
C LYS A 101 11.02 -3.95 1.08
N ARG A 102 11.91 -3.67 2.04
CA ARG A 102 11.53 -3.20 3.39
C ARG A 102 10.90 -1.82 3.33
N LEU A 103 11.53 -0.88 2.63
CA LEU A 103 11.03 0.47 2.45
C LEU A 103 9.62 0.47 1.82
N HIS A 104 9.46 -0.26 0.72
CA HIS A 104 8.17 -0.38 0.04
C HIS A 104 7.11 -1.04 0.95
N GLY A 105 7.49 -2.02 1.76
CA GLY A 105 6.60 -2.63 2.77
C GLY A 105 6.17 -1.64 3.85
N TYR A 106 7.09 -0.88 4.44
CA TYR A 106 6.78 0.11 5.46
C TYR A 106 5.89 1.23 4.93
N LEU A 107 6.18 1.74 3.72
CA LEU A 107 5.36 2.75 3.07
C LEU A 107 3.94 2.22 2.77
N THR A 108 3.82 0.94 2.39
CA THR A 108 2.51 0.30 2.19
C THR A 108 1.73 0.22 3.49
N LEU A 109 2.39 -0.17 4.59
CA LEU A 109 1.75 -0.26 5.90
C LEU A 109 1.26 1.11 6.39
N LEU A 110 2.12 2.13 6.27
CA LEU A 110 1.79 3.51 6.62
C LEU A 110 0.61 4.01 5.78
N PHE A 111 0.66 3.80 4.46
CA PHE A 111 -0.41 4.17 3.54
C PHE A 111 -1.75 3.54 3.95
N VAL A 112 -1.79 2.23 4.18
CA VAL A 112 -3.04 1.51 4.49
C VAL A 112 -3.65 1.97 5.82
N ILE A 113 -2.83 2.18 6.85
CA ILE A 113 -3.33 2.65 8.16
C ILE A 113 -3.86 4.08 8.03
N ALA A 114 -3.07 4.99 7.45
CA ALA A 114 -3.45 6.39 7.29
C ALA A 114 -4.69 6.55 6.40
N SER A 115 -4.78 5.80 5.29
CA SER A 115 -5.93 5.84 4.37
C SER A 115 -7.20 5.34 5.03
N THR A 116 -7.10 4.27 5.82
CA THR A 116 -8.27 3.70 6.51
C THR A 116 -8.81 4.66 7.55
N TRP A 117 -7.93 5.27 8.34
CA TRP A 117 -8.33 6.28 9.31
C TRP A 117 -8.91 7.53 8.64
N HIS A 118 -8.31 7.98 7.53
CA HIS A 118 -8.83 9.08 6.72
C HIS A 118 -10.27 8.82 6.26
N VAL A 119 -10.57 7.63 5.72
CA VAL A 119 -11.91 7.26 5.26
C VAL A 119 -12.91 7.15 6.41
N ILE A 120 -12.51 6.61 7.56
CA ILE A 120 -13.40 6.50 8.73
C ILE A 120 -13.79 7.88 9.26
N ASN A 121 -12.88 8.86 9.22
CA ASN A 121 -13.10 10.18 9.79
C ASN A 121 -13.89 11.13 8.85
N ILE A 122 -13.58 11.12 7.55
CA ILE A 122 -14.13 12.11 6.58
C ILE A 122 -15.04 11.45 5.53
N GLY A 123 -15.07 10.13 5.45
CA GLY A 123 -15.87 9.41 4.46
C GLY A 123 -17.36 9.67 4.63
N ARG A 124 -17.96 10.40 3.70
CA ARG A 124 -19.41 10.73 3.69
C ARG A 124 -20.34 9.50 3.71
N HIS A 125 -19.83 8.34 3.30
CA HIS A 125 -20.56 7.07 3.25
C HIS A 125 -20.04 6.03 4.26
N SER A 126 -19.16 6.41 5.19
CA SER A 126 -18.63 5.47 6.19
C SER A 126 -19.64 5.31 7.33
N ASN A 127 -20.51 4.30 7.24
CA ASN A 127 -21.33 3.87 8.39
C ASN A 127 -20.52 2.93 9.30
N THR A 128 -21.04 2.63 10.50
CA THR A 128 -20.35 1.76 11.47
C THR A 128 -20.01 0.39 10.89
N SER A 129 -20.90 -0.18 10.07
CA SER A 129 -20.71 -1.49 9.43
C SER A 129 -19.57 -1.47 8.40
N PHE A 130 -19.47 -0.41 7.59
CA PHE A 130 -18.38 -0.22 6.62
C PHE A 130 -17.05 0.07 7.32
N SER A 131 -17.06 0.88 8.38
CA SER A 131 -15.87 1.11 9.20
C SER A 131 -15.32 -0.19 9.78
N LEU A 132 -16.20 -1.07 10.30
CA LEU A 132 -15.82 -2.39 10.78
C LEU A 132 -15.24 -3.25 9.66
N PHE A 133 -15.87 -3.26 8.48
CA PHE A 133 -15.37 -3.98 7.32
C PHE A 133 -13.97 -3.52 6.91
N TYR A 134 -13.72 -2.21 6.85
CA TYR A 134 -12.40 -1.67 6.51
C TYR A 134 -11.34 -2.10 7.53
N VAL A 135 -11.65 -2.00 8.83
CA VAL A 135 -10.73 -2.41 9.89
C VAL A 135 -10.42 -3.91 9.78
N LEU A 136 -11.42 -4.77 9.59
CA LEU A 136 -11.21 -6.21 9.43
C LEU A 136 -10.35 -6.51 8.20
N ALA A 137 -10.62 -5.89 7.06
CA ALA A 137 -9.83 -6.06 5.83
C ALA A 137 -8.37 -5.67 6.04
N VAL A 138 -8.11 -4.57 6.74
CA VAL A 138 -6.75 -4.12 7.09
C VAL A 138 -6.08 -5.09 8.05
N VAL A 139 -6.76 -5.52 9.12
CA VAL A 139 -6.21 -6.46 10.10
C VAL A 139 -5.80 -7.77 9.42
N ILE A 140 -6.67 -8.32 8.57
CA ILE A 140 -6.39 -9.53 7.79
C ILE A 140 -5.18 -9.29 6.86
N GLY A 141 -5.16 -8.17 6.14
CA GLY A 141 -4.06 -7.82 5.24
C GLY A 141 -2.72 -7.69 5.94
N VAL A 142 -2.69 -6.98 7.07
CA VAL A 142 -1.48 -6.77 7.90
C VAL A 142 -1.04 -8.10 8.54
N PHE A 143 -1.96 -8.91 9.03
CA PHE A 143 -1.66 -10.24 9.57
C PHE A 143 -0.93 -11.11 8.54
N TYR A 144 -1.46 -11.17 7.31
CA TYR A 144 -0.81 -11.89 6.23
C TYR A 144 0.56 -11.30 5.91
N LEU A 145 0.70 -9.97 5.84
CA LEU A 145 1.98 -9.30 5.60
C LEU A 145 3.02 -9.70 6.65
N LEU A 146 2.69 -9.59 7.94
CA LEU A 146 3.56 -9.96 9.06
C LEU A 146 3.95 -11.43 9.00
N ARG A 147 2.99 -12.32 8.74
CA ARG A 147 3.24 -13.76 8.56
C ARG A 147 4.29 -14.01 7.47
N THR A 148 4.29 -13.25 6.36
CA THR A 148 5.32 -13.39 5.32
C THR A 148 6.70 -12.94 5.75
N TYR A 149 6.81 -11.91 6.59
CA TYR A 149 8.08 -11.37 7.07
C TYR A 149 8.69 -12.24 8.17
N LEU A 150 7.86 -12.75 9.09
CA LEU A 150 8.31 -13.57 10.21
C LEU A 150 8.64 -15.01 9.79
N LEU A 151 7.74 -15.68 9.04
CA LEU A 151 7.91 -17.11 8.73
C LEU A 151 8.99 -17.41 7.67
N LYS A 152 9.35 -16.44 6.82
CA LYS A 152 10.40 -16.63 5.81
C LYS A 152 11.82 -16.59 6.40
N THR A 153 11.96 -16.25 7.68
CA THR A 153 13.26 -16.15 8.36
C THR A 153 13.71 -17.47 9.00
N SER A 154 12.82 -18.44 9.19
CA SER A 154 13.15 -19.70 9.88
C SER A 154 13.79 -20.76 8.96
N LYS A 155 13.37 -20.85 7.69
CA LYS A 155 13.76 -22.00 6.85
C LYS A 155 15.17 -21.92 6.23
N GLY A 156 15.82 -20.75 6.27
CA GLY A 156 17.17 -20.56 5.71
C GLY A 156 18.34 -20.78 6.70
N ARG A 157 18.05 -20.98 7.99
CA ARG A 157 19.09 -21.12 9.04
C ARG A 157 19.28 -22.55 9.53
N SER A 158 18.27 -23.41 9.38
CA SER A 158 18.36 -24.83 9.75
C SER A 158 19.12 -25.66 8.71
N ASP A 159 18.92 -25.37 7.42
CA ASP A 159 19.49 -26.16 6.32
C ASP A 159 21.02 -26.05 6.23
N LYS A 160 21.57 -24.85 6.45
CA LYS A 160 23.04 -24.64 6.46
C LYS A 160 23.77 -25.29 7.64
N ARG A 161 23.08 -25.59 8.75
CA ARG A 161 23.71 -26.28 9.90
C ARG A 161 23.89 -27.78 9.66
N ASN A 162 23.02 -28.39 8.86
CA ASN A 162 23.12 -29.82 8.56
C ASN A 162 24.10 -30.12 7.42
N THR A 163 24.23 -29.24 6.43
CA THR A 163 25.23 -29.41 5.35
C THR A 163 26.68 -29.27 5.87
N LEU A 164 26.93 -28.40 6.86
CA LEU A 164 28.24 -28.25 7.48
C LEU A 164 28.63 -29.43 8.41
N LYS A 165 27.68 -30.30 8.78
CA LYS A 165 27.96 -31.51 9.57
C LYS A 165 28.23 -32.76 8.72
N ILE A 166 27.93 -32.73 7.43
CA ILE A 166 28.16 -33.88 6.52
C ILE A 166 29.54 -33.78 5.83
N ILE A 167 30.20 -32.61 5.91
CA ILE A 167 31.49 -32.33 5.26
C ILE A 167 32.63 -32.24 6.31
N LYS A 168 32.41 -32.74 7.53
CA LYS A 168 33.45 -32.95 8.55
C LYS A 168 33.42 -34.38 9.01
#